data_AF-A0AAP8MY87-F1
#
_entry.id   AF-A0AAP8MY87-F1
#
_cell.length_a   1.000
_cell.length_b   1.000
_cell.length_c   1.000
_cell.angle_alpha   90.00
_cell.angle_beta   90.00
_cell.angle_gamma   90.00
#
_symmetry.space_group_name_H-M   'P 1'
#
loop_
_entity.id
_entity.type
_entity.pdbx_description
1 polymer ?
#
loop_
_entity_poly.entity_id
_entity_poly.type
_entity_poly.pdbx_seq_one_letter_code
_entity_poly.pdbx_strand_id
1 'polypeptide(L)'
;MSVAHSSFLNALTALQARLEIHPNESDRILVSALVAWDCYVKALAKELLVEKYAEVLTTDLGSVMETRLNNDLACYDFYDSETVRILFKNYFSVDITQHWSIVGCKDALEACQKLDRYQSERYQVEHSSESNVTPLHAFTDNPLCMLLLIVNLGKATQEFAERCR
;
A
#
# COMPACT_ATOMS: atom_id res chain seq x y z
N MET A 1 -4.65 -12.24 13.21
CA MET A 1 -3.62 -11.44 12.54
C MET A 1 -3.62 -11.83 11.07
N SER A 2 -3.84 -10.87 10.17
CA SER A 2 -3.86 -11.09 8.71
C SER A 2 -2.53 -11.68 8.21
N VAL A 3 -2.58 -12.62 7.25
CA VAL A 3 -1.38 -13.20 6.62
C VAL A 3 -0.73 -12.16 5.70
N ALA A 4 -1.54 -11.35 5.00
CA ALA A 4 -1.07 -10.21 4.23
C ALA A 4 -0.28 -9.23 5.10
N HIS A 5 -0.79 -8.89 6.29
CA HIS A 5 -0.14 -7.93 7.17
C HIS A 5 1.20 -8.44 7.72
N SER A 6 1.28 -9.71 8.15
CA SER A 6 2.54 -10.28 8.64
C SER A 6 3.59 -10.37 7.53
N SER A 7 3.19 -10.78 6.32
CA SER A 7 4.06 -10.81 5.14
C SER A 7 4.59 -9.42 4.78
N PHE A 8 3.73 -8.41 4.85
CA PHE A 8 4.08 -7.00 4.62
C PHE A 8 5.12 -6.48 5.62
N LEU A 9 4.89 -6.69 6.93
CA LEU A 9 5.84 -6.24 7.96
C LEU A 9 7.19 -6.93 7.84
N ASN A 10 7.21 -8.22 7.51
CA ASN A 10 8.45 -8.96 7.27
C ASN A 10 9.22 -8.39 6.07
N ALA A 11 8.52 -8.07 4.98
CA ALA A 11 9.13 -7.46 3.80
C ALA A 11 9.76 -6.10 4.14
N LEU A 12 9.04 -5.23 4.86
CA LEU A 12 9.56 -3.92 5.26
C LEU A 12 10.73 -4.01 6.24
N THR A 13 10.70 -4.98 7.17
CA THR A 13 11.81 -5.22 8.10
C THR A 13 13.08 -5.62 7.34
N ALA A 14 12.95 -6.49 6.34
CA ALA A 14 14.07 -6.88 5.48
C ALA A 14 14.60 -5.70 4.65
N LEU A 15 13.71 -4.84 4.14
CA LEU A 15 14.09 -3.64 3.39
C LEU A 15 14.79 -2.60 4.27
N GLN A 16 14.36 -2.42 5.52
CA GLN A 16 15.02 -1.54 6.48
C GLN A 16 16.45 -2.03 6.77
N ALA A 17 16.63 -3.32 7.08
CA ALA A 17 17.96 -3.89 7.30
C ALA A 17 18.87 -3.72 6.07
N ARG A 18 18.30 -3.88 4.87
CA ARG A 18 19.03 -3.67 3.62
C ARG A 18 19.43 -2.20 3.41
N LEU A 19 18.58 -1.25 3.81
CA LEU A 19 18.88 0.18 3.74
C LEU A 19 20.06 0.57 4.65
N GLU A 20 20.13 -0.03 5.84
CA GLU A 20 21.22 0.20 6.79
C GLU A 20 22.56 -0.32 6.24
N ILE A 21 22.56 -1.44 5.52
CA ILE A 21 23.77 -2.03 4.93
C ILE A 21 24.15 -1.33 3.61
N HIS A 22 23.14 -0.95 2.80
CA HIS A 22 23.31 -0.42 1.45
C HIS A 22 22.58 0.93 1.27
N PRO A 23 23.03 2.01 1.93
CA PRO A 23 22.36 3.32 1.86
C PRO A 23 22.35 3.93 0.44
N ASN A 24 23.34 3.56 -0.39
CA ASN A 24 23.43 3.99 -1.78
C ASN A 24 22.35 3.37 -2.69
N GLU A 25 21.65 2.33 -2.23
CA GLU A 25 20.53 1.71 -2.96
C GLU A 25 19.16 2.21 -2.48
N SER A 26 19.13 3.30 -1.71
CA SER A 26 17.92 3.84 -1.08
C SER A 26 16.74 3.95 -2.04
N ASP A 27 16.89 4.55 -3.22
CA ASP A 27 15.80 4.69 -4.19
C ASP A 27 15.16 3.34 -4.58
N ARG A 28 15.98 2.30 -4.84
CA ARG A 28 15.50 0.96 -5.19
C ARG A 28 14.78 0.28 -4.02
N ILE A 29 15.27 0.51 -2.81
CA ILE A 29 14.68 -0.03 -1.58
C ILE A 29 13.34 0.65 -1.31
N LEU A 30 13.23 1.96 -1.52
CA LEU A 30 11.99 2.73 -1.38
C LEU A 30 10.94 2.33 -2.42
N VAL A 31 11.33 2.14 -3.68
CA VAL A 31 10.44 1.56 -4.71
C VAL A 31 9.95 0.19 -4.26
N SER A 32 10.84 -0.67 -3.74
CA SER A 32 10.45 -2.00 -3.24
C SER A 32 9.47 -1.92 -2.05
N ALA A 33 9.59 -0.89 -1.20
CA ALA A 33 8.66 -0.68 -0.09
C ALA A 33 7.26 -0.26 -0.57
N LEU A 34 7.17 0.58 -1.59
CA LEU A 34 5.91 0.96 -2.23
C LEU A 34 5.26 -0.22 -2.98
N VAL A 35 6.07 -1.07 -3.64
CA VAL A 35 5.58 -2.33 -4.22
C VAL A 35 5.02 -3.24 -3.13
N ALA A 36 5.72 -3.36 -1.99
CA ALA A 36 5.23 -4.15 -0.86
C ALA A 36 3.90 -3.61 -0.32
N TRP A 37 3.72 -2.28 -0.30
CA TRP A 37 2.45 -1.63 0.03
C TRP A 37 1.34 -2.02 -0.93
N ASP A 38 1.56 -1.91 -2.23
CA ASP A 38 0.55 -2.29 -3.25
C ASP A 38 0.14 -3.76 -3.09
N CYS A 39 1.12 -4.65 -2.93
CA CYS A 39 0.88 -6.08 -2.69
C CYS A 39 0.08 -6.33 -1.41
N TYR A 40 0.37 -5.58 -0.34
CA TYR A 40 -0.36 -5.66 0.91
C TYR A 40 -1.82 -5.25 0.74
N VAL A 41 -2.09 -4.12 0.09
CA VAL A 41 -3.47 -3.63 -0.13
C VAL A 41 -4.26 -4.64 -0.97
N LYS A 42 -3.66 -5.17 -2.06
CA LYS A 42 -4.28 -6.24 -2.89
C LYS A 42 -4.64 -7.46 -2.06
N ALA A 43 -3.68 -7.96 -1.27
CA ALA A 43 -3.88 -9.16 -0.47
C ALA A 43 -4.91 -8.93 0.64
N LEU A 44 -4.86 -7.79 1.33
CA LEU A 44 -5.83 -7.44 2.36
C LEU A 44 -7.25 -7.34 1.81
N ALA A 45 -7.46 -6.71 0.65
CA ALA A 45 -8.78 -6.61 0.04
C ALA A 45 -9.35 -8.00 -0.29
N LYS A 46 -8.52 -8.94 -0.76
CA LYS A 46 -8.93 -10.33 -1.01
C LYS A 46 -9.27 -11.08 0.28
N GLU A 47 -8.42 -10.94 1.31
CA GLU A 47 -8.68 -11.54 2.62
C GLU A 47 -10.00 -11.04 3.22
N LEU A 48 -10.23 -9.72 3.17
CA LEU A 48 -11.46 -9.11 3.68
C LEU A 48 -12.70 -9.50 2.89
N LEU A 49 -12.58 -9.67 1.56
CA LEU A 49 -13.69 -10.17 0.75
C LEU A 49 -14.13 -11.56 1.24
N VAL A 50 -13.18 -12.47 1.42
CA VAL A 50 -13.44 -13.83 1.89
C VAL A 50 -13.99 -13.82 3.32
N GLU A 51 -13.40 -13.04 4.20
CA GLU A 51 -13.80 -12.98 5.61
C GLU A 51 -15.22 -12.41 5.79
N LYS A 52 -15.57 -11.34 5.06
CA LYS A 52 -16.86 -10.64 5.22
C LYS A 52 -18.00 -11.26 4.42
N TYR A 53 -17.70 -11.88 3.28
CA TYR A 53 -18.71 -12.33 2.32
C TYR A 53 -18.63 -13.84 2.01
N ALA A 54 -17.97 -14.63 2.86
CA ALA A 54 -17.74 -16.08 2.65
C ALA A 54 -19.00 -16.85 2.20
N GLU A 55 -20.15 -16.59 2.83
CA GLU A 55 -21.42 -17.25 2.47
C GLU A 55 -21.89 -16.85 1.07
N VAL A 56 -21.81 -15.56 0.74
CA VAL A 56 -22.22 -15.01 -0.57
C VAL A 56 -21.28 -15.47 -1.67
N LEU A 57 -19.98 -15.66 -1.39
CA LEU A 57 -18.98 -16.11 -2.34
C LEU A 57 -19.26 -17.50 -2.94
N THR A 58 -20.12 -18.30 -2.31
CA THR A 58 -20.57 -19.60 -2.85
C THR A 58 -21.64 -19.48 -3.94
N THR A 59 -22.16 -18.28 -4.18
CA THR A 59 -23.24 -18.00 -5.13
C THR A 59 -22.70 -17.41 -6.44
N ASP A 60 -23.52 -17.41 -7.49
CA ASP A 60 -23.20 -16.74 -8.76
C ASP A 60 -22.90 -15.24 -8.55
N LEU A 61 -23.65 -14.58 -7.65
CA LEU A 61 -23.42 -13.18 -7.30
C LEU A 61 -22.05 -12.99 -6.63
N GLY A 62 -21.67 -13.92 -5.75
CA GLY A 62 -20.35 -13.95 -5.11
C GLY A 62 -19.22 -14.09 -6.12
N SER A 63 -19.36 -15.01 -7.08
CA SER A 63 -18.39 -15.20 -8.17
C SER A 63 -18.22 -13.94 -9.03
N VAL A 64 -19.32 -13.24 -9.33
CA VAL A 64 -19.27 -11.95 -10.03
C VAL A 64 -18.54 -10.89 -9.20
N MET A 65 -18.80 -10.82 -7.89
CA MET A 65 -18.13 -9.88 -6.99
C MET A 65 -16.62 -10.14 -6.90
N GLU A 66 -16.22 -11.40 -6.74
CA GLU A 66 -14.81 -11.82 -6.70
C GLU A 66 -14.10 -11.54 -8.03
N THR A 67 -14.71 -11.89 -9.15
CA THR A 67 -14.17 -11.61 -10.49
C THR A 67 -13.97 -10.12 -10.69
N ARG A 68 -14.96 -9.30 -10.31
CA ARG A 68 -14.87 -7.85 -10.41
C ARG A 68 -13.74 -7.30 -9.54
N LEU A 69 -13.63 -7.74 -8.27
CA LEU A 69 -12.53 -7.32 -7.40
C LEU A 69 -11.19 -7.66 -8.03
N ASN A 70 -11.01 -8.88 -8.53
CA ASN A 70 -9.75 -9.29 -9.15
C ASN A 70 -9.41 -8.45 -10.39
N ASN A 71 -10.40 -8.08 -11.20
CA ASN A 71 -10.21 -7.20 -12.35
C ASN A 71 -9.80 -5.79 -11.91
N ASP A 72 -10.52 -5.19 -10.96
CA ASP A 72 -10.21 -3.86 -10.44
C ASP A 72 -8.78 -3.85 -9.85
N LEU A 73 -8.42 -4.87 -9.05
CA LEU A 73 -7.07 -4.99 -8.47
C LEU A 73 -5.95 -5.16 -9.51
N ALA A 74 -6.27 -5.72 -10.69
CA ALA A 74 -5.33 -5.89 -11.79
C ALA A 74 -5.18 -4.62 -12.64
N CYS A 75 -6.19 -3.75 -12.67
CA CYS A 75 -6.15 -2.50 -13.43
C CYS A 75 -5.39 -1.37 -12.73
N TYR A 76 -5.20 -1.45 -11.40
CA TYR A 76 -4.43 -0.44 -10.67
C TYR A 76 -2.93 -0.69 -10.78
N ASP A 77 -2.23 0.28 -11.38
CA ASP A 77 -0.76 0.31 -11.47
C ASP A 77 -0.10 0.53 -10.10
N PHE A 78 -0.70 1.39 -9.27
CA PHE A 78 -0.23 1.77 -7.94
C PHE A 78 -1.42 1.93 -6.99
N TYR A 79 -1.18 1.83 -5.67
CA TYR A 79 -2.19 2.05 -4.65
C TYR A 79 -1.89 3.34 -3.89
N ASP A 80 -2.25 4.46 -4.50
CA ASP A 80 -2.30 5.76 -3.85
C ASP A 80 -3.52 5.88 -2.92
N SER A 81 -3.65 7.00 -2.22
CA SER A 81 -4.72 7.19 -1.24
C SER A 81 -6.10 7.14 -1.89
N GLU A 82 -6.27 7.72 -3.07
CA GLU A 82 -7.54 7.75 -3.79
C GLU A 82 -7.94 6.35 -4.27
N THR A 83 -6.99 5.58 -4.79
CA THR A 83 -7.19 4.19 -5.23
C THR A 83 -7.61 3.32 -4.05
N VAL A 84 -6.90 3.41 -2.93
CA VAL A 84 -7.23 2.69 -1.70
C VAL A 84 -8.63 3.10 -1.20
N ARG A 85 -8.93 4.40 -1.21
CA ARG A 85 -10.24 4.91 -0.80
C ARG A 85 -11.37 4.36 -1.68
N ILE A 86 -11.24 4.44 -3.00
CA ILE A 86 -12.24 3.95 -3.96
C ILE A 86 -12.45 2.45 -3.78
N LEU A 87 -11.37 1.67 -3.72
CA LEU A 87 -11.42 0.23 -3.54
C LEU A 87 -12.21 -0.15 -2.29
N PHE A 88 -11.84 0.40 -1.13
CA PHE A 88 -12.48 0.04 0.12
C PHE A 88 -13.92 0.55 0.21
N LYS A 89 -14.21 1.72 -0.38
CA LYS A 89 -15.56 2.26 -0.44
C LYS A 89 -16.48 1.40 -1.32
N ASN A 90 -16.00 0.96 -2.47
CA ASN A 90 -16.80 0.17 -3.42
C ASN A 90 -17.13 -1.23 -2.90
N TYR A 91 -16.18 -1.89 -2.25
CA TYR A 91 -16.33 -3.29 -1.85
C TYR A 91 -16.75 -3.48 -0.40
N PHE A 92 -16.39 -2.54 0.48
CA PHE A 92 -16.63 -2.67 1.92
C PHE A 92 -17.50 -1.53 2.49
N SER A 93 -17.90 -0.55 1.66
CA SER A 93 -18.67 0.64 2.04
C SER A 93 -17.97 1.54 3.06
N VAL A 94 -16.64 1.57 3.02
CA VAL A 94 -15.83 2.19 4.06
C VAL A 94 -14.65 2.98 3.47
N ASP A 95 -14.35 4.12 4.08
CA ASP A 95 -13.16 4.91 3.75
C ASP A 95 -12.06 4.68 4.80
N ILE A 96 -11.15 3.75 4.49
CA ILE A 96 -10.05 3.39 5.39
C ILE A 96 -9.01 4.51 5.56
N THR A 97 -8.91 5.42 4.59
CA THR A 97 -7.90 6.48 4.57
C THR A 97 -8.16 7.52 5.65
N GLN A 98 -9.43 7.76 6.00
CA GLN A 98 -9.82 8.67 7.08
C GLN A 98 -9.33 8.22 8.47
N HIS A 99 -8.92 6.96 8.60
CA HIS A 99 -8.46 6.37 9.85
C HIS A 99 -6.94 6.29 9.96
N TRP A 100 -6.20 6.83 8.99
CA TRP A 100 -4.74 6.89 9.02
C TRP A 100 -4.23 7.95 10.01
N SER A 101 -4.21 7.58 11.29
CA SER A 101 -3.55 8.34 12.35
C SER A 101 -2.09 7.89 12.47
N ILE A 102 -1.19 8.55 11.75
CA ILE A 102 0.22 8.15 11.65
C ILE A 102 1.13 9.07 12.46
N VAL A 103 2.03 8.47 13.23
CA VAL A 103 3.08 9.22 13.94
C VAL A 103 3.94 9.99 12.93
N GLY A 104 4.07 11.31 13.13
CA GLY A 104 4.81 12.19 12.23
C GLY A 104 3.96 12.79 11.10
N CYS A 105 2.65 12.52 11.08
CA CYS A 105 1.66 13.28 10.33
C CYS A 105 0.72 13.99 11.30
N LYS A 106 0.28 15.19 10.93
CA LYS A 106 -0.69 15.99 11.68
C LYS A 106 -2.08 15.37 11.65
N ASP A 107 -2.47 14.84 10.49
CA ASP A 107 -3.77 14.26 10.23
C ASP A 107 -3.70 13.23 9.09
N ALA A 108 -4.84 12.58 8.82
CA ALA A 108 -4.97 11.60 7.75
C ALA A 108 -4.71 12.21 6.36
N LEU A 109 -5.07 13.49 6.16
CA LEU A 109 -4.84 14.17 4.88
C LEU A 109 -3.34 14.29 4.58
N GLU A 110 -2.53 14.65 5.57
CA GLU A 110 -1.07 14.69 5.40
C GLU A 110 -0.49 13.28 5.10
N ALA A 111 -1.02 12.23 5.73
CA ALA A 111 -0.61 10.86 5.43
C ALA A 111 -0.94 10.48 3.97
N CYS A 112 -2.13 10.79 3.49
CA CYS A 112 -2.53 10.60 2.09
C CYS A 112 -1.61 11.36 1.14
N GLN A 113 -1.38 12.66 1.39
CA GLN A 113 -0.51 13.49 0.57
C GLN A 113 0.92 12.96 0.47
N LYS A 114 1.47 12.45 1.58
CA LYS A 114 2.80 11.83 1.56
C LYS A 114 2.83 10.54 0.74
N LEU A 115 1.85 9.66 0.92
CA LEU A 115 1.75 8.43 0.12
C LEU A 115 1.63 8.74 -1.37
N ASP A 116 0.74 9.66 -1.75
CA ASP A 116 0.49 10.03 -3.14
C ASP A 116 1.74 10.62 -3.79
N ARG A 117 2.45 11.50 -3.06
CA ARG A 117 3.74 12.02 -3.51
C ARG A 117 4.75 10.90 -3.74
N TYR A 118 4.88 9.95 -2.79
CA TYR A 118 5.84 8.86 -2.94
C TYR A 118 5.49 7.90 -4.10
N GLN A 119 4.21 7.61 -4.34
CA GLN A 119 3.80 6.84 -5.51
C GLN A 119 4.10 7.59 -6.81
N SER A 120 3.91 8.91 -6.84
CA SER A 120 4.31 9.74 -7.98
C SER A 120 5.83 9.78 -8.18
N GLU A 121 6.63 9.86 -7.12
CA GLU A 121 8.10 9.82 -7.18
C GLU A 121 8.57 8.44 -7.69
N ARG A 122 7.95 7.34 -7.22
CA ARG A 122 8.20 6.00 -7.75
C ARG A 122 7.93 5.90 -9.25
N TYR A 123 6.79 6.42 -9.71
CA TYR A 123 6.46 6.43 -11.13
C TYR A 123 7.58 7.09 -11.95
N GLN A 124 8.08 8.24 -11.46
CA GLN A 124 9.18 8.94 -12.10
C GLN A 124 10.46 8.10 -12.10
N VAL A 125 10.81 7.42 -11.00
CA VAL A 125 12.00 6.55 -10.94
C VAL A 125 11.91 5.39 -11.93
N GLU A 126 10.76 4.71 -11.96
CA GLU A 126 10.53 3.57 -12.85
C GLU A 126 10.63 3.98 -14.32
N HIS A 127 10.05 5.12 -14.70
CA HIS A 127 10.06 5.62 -16.08
C HIS A 127 11.35 6.37 -16.46
N SER A 128 12.07 6.95 -15.50
CA SER A 128 13.36 7.63 -15.76
C SER A 128 14.50 6.64 -16.03
N SER A 129 14.38 5.40 -15.52
CA SER A 129 15.38 4.35 -15.71
C SER A 129 15.56 3.91 -17.17
N GLU A 130 14.60 4.23 -18.05
CA GLU A 130 14.69 4.01 -19.50
C GLU A 130 15.48 5.12 -20.22
N SER A 131 15.72 6.26 -19.57
CA SER A 131 16.38 7.43 -20.14
C SER A 131 17.73 7.70 -19.45
N ASN A 132 18.82 7.45 -20.15
CA ASN A 132 20.22 7.55 -19.68
C ASN A 132 20.70 8.97 -19.32
N VAL A 133 20.02 9.73 -18.46
CA VAL A 133 20.52 11.06 -18.02
C VAL A 133 20.15 11.34 -16.56
N THR A 134 21.18 11.41 -15.71
CA THR A 134 21.22 11.94 -14.33
C THR A 134 20.85 10.96 -13.20
N PRO A 135 21.67 10.86 -12.12
CA PRO A 135 21.25 10.15 -10.91
C PRO A 135 20.13 10.96 -10.26
N LEU A 136 18.91 10.47 -10.38
CA LEU A 136 17.75 11.08 -9.76
C LEU A 136 17.82 10.75 -8.26
N HIS A 137 18.23 11.71 -7.41
CA HIS A 137 17.84 11.71 -5.99
C HIS A 137 16.32 11.95 -5.94
N ALA A 138 15.55 10.92 -6.33
CA ALA A 138 14.16 11.06 -6.73
C ALA A 138 13.22 11.23 -5.55
N PHE A 139 13.57 10.63 -4.41
CA PHE A 139 12.81 10.76 -3.18
C PHE A 139 13.31 11.99 -2.41
N THR A 140 12.41 12.93 -2.18
CA THR A 140 12.73 14.22 -1.52
C THR A 140 13.04 14.02 -0.02
N ASP A 141 12.53 12.95 0.57
CA ASP A 141 12.55 12.71 2.02
C ASP A 141 13.63 11.72 2.45
N ASN A 142 13.94 11.74 3.76
CA ASN A 142 14.80 10.73 4.37
C ASN A 142 14.20 9.31 4.15
N PRO A 143 14.97 8.35 3.62
CA PRO A 143 14.47 7.02 3.27
C PRO A 143 13.94 6.24 4.48
N LEU A 144 14.48 6.46 5.68
CA LEU A 144 13.96 5.87 6.91
C LEU A 144 12.61 6.45 7.30
N CYS A 145 12.40 7.76 7.11
CA CYS A 145 11.11 8.41 7.37
C CYS A 145 10.03 7.87 6.44
N MET A 146 10.36 7.67 5.16
CA MET A 146 9.44 7.06 4.20
C MET A 146 9.11 5.61 4.59
N LEU A 147 10.11 4.76 4.88
CA LEU A 147 9.86 3.39 5.32
C LEU A 147 8.97 3.36 6.58
N LEU A 148 9.24 4.23 7.55
CA LEU A 148 8.45 4.34 8.77
C LEU A 148 6.99 4.76 8.46
N LEU A 149 6.79 5.68 7.52
CA LEU A 149 5.45 6.05 7.06
C LEU A 149 4.72 4.82 6.48
N ILE A 150 5.36 4.07 5.58
CA ILE A 150 4.76 2.89 4.94
C ILE A 150 4.43 1.79 5.98
N VAL A 151 5.31 1.55 6.95
CA VAL A 151 5.03 0.63 8.08
C VAL A 151 3.78 1.09 8.83
N ASN A 152 3.71 2.38 9.19
CA ASN A 152 2.59 2.89 9.98
C ASN A 152 1.28 2.95 9.20
N LEU A 153 1.32 3.20 7.89
CA LEU A 153 0.17 3.06 6.99
C LEU A 153 -0.37 1.64 7.05
N GLY A 154 0.48 0.62 6.92
CA GLY A 154 0.04 -0.77 7.00
C GLY A 154 -0.54 -1.14 8.36
N LYS A 155 0.03 -0.64 9.46
CA LYS A 155 -0.52 -0.84 10.82
C LYS A 155 -1.89 -0.19 10.98
N ALA A 156 -2.04 1.08 10.61
CA ALA A 156 -3.31 1.79 10.72
C ALA A 156 -4.39 1.12 9.84
N THR A 157 -4.01 0.68 8.65
CA THR A 157 -4.89 -0.06 7.73
C THR A 157 -5.32 -1.40 8.35
N GLN A 158 -4.40 -2.16 8.94
CA GLN A 158 -4.71 -3.43 9.61
C GLN A 158 -5.60 -3.23 10.83
N GLU A 159 -5.28 -2.27 11.70
CA GLU A 159 -6.09 -1.98 12.89
C GLU A 159 -7.53 -1.64 12.52
N PHE A 160 -7.69 -0.88 11.43
CA PHE A 160 -9.00 -0.55 10.94
C PHE A 160 -9.72 -1.76 10.33
N ALA A 161 -9.02 -2.56 9.52
CA ALA A 161 -9.55 -3.79 8.95
C ALA A 161 -10.05 -4.74 10.05
N GLU A 162 -9.33 -4.86 11.16
CA GLU A 162 -9.73 -5.68 12.30
C GLU A 162 -10.99 -5.16 13.02
N ARG A 163 -11.24 -3.85 13.02
CA ARG A 163 -12.47 -3.26 13.57
C ARG A 163 -13.69 -3.44 12.68
N CYS A 164 -13.48 -3.71 11.39
CA CYS A 164 -14.55 -3.86 10.39
C CYS A 164 -14.96 -5.31 10.11
N ARG A 165 -14.27 -6.27 10.76
CA ARG A 165 -14.67 -7.67 10.84
C ARG A 165 -15.91 -7.80 11.72
#